data_AF-Q75ZJ4-F1
#
_entry.id   AF-Q75ZJ4-F1
#
_cell.length_a   1.000
_cell.length_b   1.000
_cell.length_c   1.000
_cell.angle_alpha   90.00
_cell.angle_beta   90.00
_cell.angle_gamma   90.00
#
_symmetry.space_group_name_H-M   'P 1'
#
loop_
_entity.id
_entity.type
_entity.pdbx_description
1 polymer ?
#
loop_
_entity_poly.entity_id
_entity_poly.type
_entity_poly.pdbx_seq_one_letter_code
_entity_poly.pdbx_strand_id
1 'polypeptide(L)'
;RFESYRGLLFASLNADVPSLGEHLGDAKVFIDLVVDQSPVGKIEYVPGETTYTFNGNWKLQFENGLDFYHFSSTHSSYVDILAERAKRGTIGVLPSEDEPEAQGSFNFNYGHAVNWSILSQSIFSRPLCLEQDALDAVRKRVGATRAKWMLRQRNLTIYPNLQIIDINSAQIRTWRPLSAHKTEMTSHCLGVVGESAAARRFRIRGYQDFFNP
;
A
#
# COMPACT_ATOMS: atom_id res chain seq x y z
N ARG A 1 -6.38 -5.22 -25.26
CA ARG A 1 -6.46 -3.75 -25.03
C ARG A 1 -5.39 -3.34 -24.02
N PHE A 2 -4.73 -2.20 -24.21
CA PHE A 2 -3.68 -1.69 -23.31
C PHE A 2 -4.02 -0.25 -22.92
N GLU A 3 -4.06 0.03 -21.63
CA GLU A 3 -4.42 1.34 -21.09
C GLU A 3 -3.54 1.65 -19.86
N SER A 4 -3.42 2.93 -19.53
CA SER A 4 -2.69 3.40 -18.35
C SER A 4 -3.62 4.17 -17.44
N TYR A 5 -3.49 3.95 -16.13
CA TYR A 5 -4.10 4.79 -15.11
C TYR A 5 -3.02 5.25 -14.14
N ARG A 6 -2.74 6.55 -14.13
CA ARG A 6 -1.82 7.20 -13.18
C ARG A 6 -0.41 6.59 -13.17
N GLY A 7 0.06 6.16 -14.34
CA GLY A 7 1.37 5.53 -14.54
C GLY A 7 1.38 4.02 -14.33
N LEU A 8 0.31 3.43 -13.78
CA LEU A 8 0.13 1.98 -13.75
C LEU A 8 -0.36 1.51 -15.12
N LEU A 9 0.23 0.43 -15.62
CA LEU A 9 -0.02 -0.10 -16.97
C LEU A 9 -0.85 -1.39 -16.86
N PHE A 10 -1.97 -1.44 -17.59
CA PHE A 10 -2.88 -2.57 -17.57
C PHE A 10 -3.08 -3.10 -19.00
N ALA A 11 -3.22 -4.43 -19.10
CA ALA A 11 -3.48 -5.10 -20.36
C ALA A 11 -4.59 -6.15 -20.18
N SER A 12 -5.46 -6.22 -21.18
CA SER A 12 -6.43 -7.31 -21.35
C SER A 12 -6.15 -8.02 -22.66
N LEU A 13 -6.17 -9.36 -22.63
CA LEU A 13 -6.11 -10.19 -23.84
C LEU A 13 -7.45 -10.21 -24.59
N ASN A 14 -8.57 -9.95 -23.90
CA ASN A 14 -9.87 -9.77 -24.52
C ASN A 14 -10.06 -8.29 -24.91
N ALA A 15 -10.48 -8.04 -26.16
CA ALA A 15 -10.78 -6.69 -26.65
C ALA A 15 -12.19 -6.20 -26.25
N ASP A 16 -13.10 -7.13 -25.99
CA ASP A 16 -14.48 -6.88 -25.55
C ASP A 16 -14.55 -6.83 -24.02
N VAL A 17 -13.99 -5.76 -23.48
CA VAL A 17 -13.95 -5.45 -22.05
C VAL A 17 -14.29 -3.97 -21.85
N PRO A 18 -14.81 -3.58 -20.67
CA PRO A 18 -14.97 -2.17 -20.34
C PRO A 18 -13.63 -1.42 -20.44
N SER A 19 -13.70 -0.09 -20.52
CA SER A 19 -12.49 0.74 -20.39
C SER A 19 -11.81 0.49 -19.03
N LEU A 20 -10.51 0.78 -18.93
CA LEU A 20 -9.81 0.65 -17.65
C LEU A 20 -10.45 1.54 -16.57
N GLY A 21 -10.92 2.72 -16.96
CA GLY A 21 -11.60 3.65 -16.06
C GLY A 21 -12.90 3.10 -15.47
N GLU A 22 -13.67 2.35 -16.25
CA GLU A 22 -14.90 1.67 -15.80
C GLU A 22 -14.56 0.44 -14.96
N HIS A 23 -13.59 -0.38 -15.40
CA HIS A 23 -13.15 -1.56 -14.68
C HIS A 23 -12.67 -1.23 -13.26
N LEU A 24 -11.81 -0.21 -13.12
CA LEU A 24 -11.30 0.19 -11.81
C LEU A 24 -12.39 0.82 -10.92
N GLY A 25 -13.42 1.45 -11.51
CA GLY A 25 -14.52 2.08 -10.78
C GLY A 25 -14.04 2.96 -9.62
N ASP A 26 -14.68 2.83 -8.46
CA ASP A 26 -14.32 3.63 -7.27
C ASP A 26 -13.00 3.20 -6.61
N ALA A 27 -12.45 2.03 -6.96
CA ALA A 27 -11.14 1.60 -6.47
C ALA A 27 -10.01 2.57 -6.91
N LYS A 28 -10.23 3.32 -8.00
CA LYS A 28 -9.38 4.41 -8.47
C LYS A 28 -9.04 5.42 -7.37
N VAL A 29 -9.99 5.71 -6.48
CA VAL A 29 -9.79 6.65 -5.36
C VAL A 29 -8.57 6.26 -4.53
N PHE A 30 -8.35 4.96 -4.30
CA PHE A 30 -7.26 4.45 -3.48
C PHE A 30 -5.92 4.47 -4.21
N ILE A 31 -5.91 4.28 -5.53
CA ILE A 31 -4.72 4.51 -6.36
C ILE A 31 -4.35 6.00 -6.31
N ASP A 32 -5.33 6.88 -6.43
CA ASP A 32 -5.11 8.32 -6.38
C ASP A 32 -4.57 8.77 -5.02
N LEU A 33 -4.98 8.17 -3.90
CA LEU A 33 -4.42 8.46 -2.58
C LEU A 33 -2.92 8.14 -2.48
N VAL A 34 -2.43 7.15 -3.23
CA VAL A 34 -1.00 6.84 -3.28
C VAL A 34 -0.27 7.84 -4.19
N VAL A 35 -0.82 8.07 -5.38
CA VAL A 35 -0.18 8.92 -6.40
C VAL A 35 -0.16 10.39 -6.01
N ASP A 36 -1.24 10.90 -5.42
CA ASP A 36 -1.35 12.30 -5.03
C ASP A 36 -0.50 12.67 -3.81
N GLN A 37 0.18 11.72 -3.16
CA GLN A 37 1.23 12.08 -2.19
C GLN A 37 2.41 12.77 -2.89
N SER A 38 2.67 12.46 -4.16
CA SER A 38 3.69 13.13 -4.96
C SER A 38 3.27 14.57 -5.31
N PRO A 39 4.12 15.59 -5.11
CA PRO A 39 3.84 16.96 -5.54
C PRO A 39 3.60 17.09 -7.05
N VAL A 40 4.15 16.17 -7.84
CA VAL A 40 4.00 16.13 -9.31
C VAL A 40 3.02 15.06 -9.78
N GLY A 41 2.33 14.39 -8.86
CA GLY A 41 1.32 13.36 -9.17
C GLY A 41 1.90 12.14 -9.88
N LYS A 42 3.14 11.74 -9.55
CA LYS A 42 3.81 10.57 -10.15
C LYS A 42 4.41 9.67 -9.07
N ILE A 43 4.34 8.37 -9.34
CA ILE A 43 4.98 7.32 -8.54
C ILE A 43 6.02 6.61 -9.40
N GLU A 44 6.96 5.96 -8.74
CA GLU A 44 8.01 5.18 -9.40
C GLU A 44 8.37 3.96 -8.56
N TYR A 45 8.88 2.92 -9.22
CA TYR A 45 9.54 1.84 -8.50
C TYR A 45 10.87 2.34 -7.99
N VAL A 46 11.11 2.18 -6.69
CA VAL A 46 12.47 2.31 -6.17
C VAL A 46 13.29 1.16 -6.75
N PRO A 47 14.50 1.40 -7.28
CA PRO A 47 15.33 0.35 -7.85
C PRO A 47 15.48 -0.85 -6.93
N GLY A 48 15.20 -2.04 -7.48
CA GLY A 48 15.16 -3.30 -6.75
C GLY A 48 13.79 -3.98 -6.84
N GLU A 49 13.81 -5.31 -6.79
CA GLU A 49 12.61 -6.13 -6.74
C GLU A 49 12.86 -7.37 -5.89
N THR A 50 11.79 -8.01 -5.46
CA THR A 50 11.83 -9.28 -4.76
C THR A 50 10.87 -10.24 -5.43
N THR A 51 11.39 -11.36 -5.91
CA THR A 51 10.60 -12.40 -6.57
C THR A 51 10.80 -13.74 -5.87
N TYR A 52 9.71 -14.43 -5.56
CA TYR A 52 9.72 -15.75 -4.95
C TYR A 52 8.55 -16.60 -5.44
N THR A 53 8.59 -17.91 -5.15
CA THR A 53 7.46 -18.80 -5.42
C THR A 53 6.98 -19.46 -4.12
N PHE A 54 5.68 -19.77 -4.07
CA PHE A 54 5.10 -20.56 -2.97
C PHE A 54 4.19 -21.67 -3.52
N ASN A 55 4.10 -22.76 -2.75
CA ASN A 55 3.26 -23.92 -3.09
C ASN A 55 1.83 -23.68 -2.62
N GLY A 56 1.10 -22.85 -3.36
CA GLY A 56 -0.29 -22.54 -3.09
C GLY A 56 -0.97 -21.90 -4.29
N ASN A 57 -2.29 -21.95 -4.29
CA ASN A 57 -3.07 -21.27 -5.31
C ASN A 57 -2.98 -19.74 -5.13
N TRP A 58 -2.94 -19.01 -6.23
CA TRP A 58 -2.81 -17.55 -6.22
C TRP A 58 -3.92 -16.85 -5.42
N LYS A 59 -5.10 -17.46 -5.33
CA LYS A 59 -6.24 -16.92 -4.57
C LYS A 59 -5.94 -16.77 -3.07
N LEU A 60 -5.03 -17.57 -2.52
CA LEU A 60 -4.60 -17.42 -1.11
C LEU A 60 -3.96 -16.05 -0.87
N GLN A 61 -3.16 -15.55 -1.83
CA GLN A 61 -2.58 -14.22 -1.73
C GLN A 61 -3.64 -13.11 -1.87
N PHE A 62 -4.60 -13.31 -2.77
CA PHE A 62 -5.72 -12.39 -2.96
C PHE A 62 -6.54 -12.26 -1.66
N GLU A 63 -6.93 -13.38 -1.06
CA GLU A 63 -7.71 -13.42 0.18
C GLU A 63 -6.90 -12.88 1.38
N ASN A 64 -5.63 -13.27 1.51
CA ASN A 64 -4.74 -12.74 2.55
C ASN A 64 -4.63 -11.21 2.48
N GLY A 65 -4.60 -10.64 1.27
CA GLY A 65 -4.56 -9.21 1.08
C GLY A 65 -5.73 -8.44 1.68
N LEU A 66 -6.87 -9.10 1.82
CA LEU A 66 -8.11 -8.55 2.36
C LEU A 66 -8.37 -9.01 3.79
N ASP A 67 -7.51 -9.85 4.35
CA ASP A 67 -7.62 -10.40 5.69
C ASP A 67 -6.83 -9.55 6.70
N PHE A 68 -7.53 -8.81 7.55
CA PHE A 68 -6.92 -8.09 8.66
C PHE A 68 -6.62 -9.01 9.86
N TYR A 69 -7.39 -10.08 10.03
CA TYR A 69 -7.35 -10.94 11.22
C TYR A 69 -5.99 -11.63 11.40
N HIS A 70 -5.32 -12.00 10.31
CA HIS A 70 -4.03 -12.67 10.39
C HIS A 70 -2.92 -11.82 11.03
N PHE A 71 -3.06 -10.48 11.07
CA PHE A 71 -1.95 -9.62 11.44
C PHE A 71 -1.42 -9.93 12.85
N SER A 72 -2.31 -9.96 13.85
CA SER A 72 -1.94 -10.20 15.24
C SER A 72 -1.49 -11.63 15.52
N SER A 73 -2.01 -12.62 14.79
CA SER A 73 -1.67 -14.03 15.01
C SER A 73 -0.40 -14.44 14.29
N THR A 74 -0.27 -14.08 13.01
CA THR A 74 0.80 -14.56 12.12
C THR A 74 2.06 -13.70 12.24
N HIS A 75 1.92 -12.41 12.59
CA HIS A 75 3.04 -11.48 12.74
C HIS A 75 3.34 -11.11 14.20
N SER A 76 2.96 -11.98 15.15
CA SER A 76 3.14 -11.73 16.60
C SER A 76 4.59 -11.39 16.97
N SER A 77 5.57 -12.08 16.39
CA SER A 77 7.00 -11.80 16.62
C SER A 77 7.42 -10.39 16.16
N TYR A 78 6.84 -9.90 15.06
CA TYR A 78 7.10 -8.54 14.59
C TYR A 78 6.43 -7.50 15.50
N VAL A 79 5.21 -7.78 15.95
CA VAL A 79 4.51 -6.94 16.94
C VAL A 79 5.33 -6.82 18.23
N ASP A 80 5.90 -7.93 18.73
CA ASP A 80 6.78 -7.92 19.90
C ASP A 80 8.04 -7.06 19.69
N ILE A 81 8.68 -7.16 18.51
CA ILE A 81 9.83 -6.32 18.16
C ILE A 81 9.46 -4.83 18.18
N LEU A 82 8.31 -4.47 17.62
CA LEU A 82 7.86 -3.08 17.63
C LEU A 82 7.58 -2.58 19.06
N ALA A 83 6.95 -3.40 19.90
CA ALA A 83 6.70 -3.07 21.30
C ALA A 83 8.01 -2.82 22.07
N GLU A 84 9.03 -3.66 21.86
CA GLU A 84 10.35 -3.47 22.49
C GLU A 84 11.08 -2.22 21.98
N ARG A 85 11.01 -1.94 20.68
CA ARG A 85 11.57 -0.70 20.10
C ARG A 85 10.86 0.55 20.62
N ALA A 86 9.54 0.50 20.81
CA ALA A 86 8.77 1.60 21.40
C ALA A 86 9.21 1.87 22.86
N LYS A 87 9.39 0.83 23.68
CA LYS A 87 9.92 0.96 25.05
C LYS A 87 11.32 1.61 25.09
N ARG A 88 12.14 1.33 24.07
CA ARG A 88 13.50 1.90 23.93
C ARG A 88 13.52 3.29 23.31
N GLY A 89 12.37 3.83 22.89
CA GLY A 89 12.28 5.13 22.22
C GLY A 89 12.93 5.17 20.83
N THR A 90 13.11 4.01 20.18
CA THR A 90 13.77 3.93 18.86
C THR A 90 12.78 3.96 17.68
N ILE A 91 11.49 4.06 17.97
CA ILE A 91 10.43 4.30 16.99
C ILE A 91 9.84 5.69 17.24
N GLY A 92 9.73 6.49 16.17
CA GLY A 92 8.96 7.73 16.20
C GLY A 92 7.47 7.39 16.20
N VAL A 93 6.82 7.55 17.35
CA VAL A 93 5.36 7.47 17.46
C VAL A 93 4.81 8.81 16.99
N LEU A 94 4.03 8.79 15.91
CA LEU A 94 3.21 9.94 15.54
C LEU A 94 1.85 9.80 16.23
N PRO A 95 1.38 10.82 16.96
CA PRO A 95 0.01 10.82 17.47
C PRO A 95 -0.93 10.72 16.26
N SER A 96 -1.94 9.84 16.35
CA SER A 96 -3.01 9.90 15.36
C SER A 96 -3.74 11.24 15.53
N GLU A 97 -4.30 11.78 14.45
CA GLU A 97 -5.34 12.80 14.57
C GLU A 97 -6.45 12.23 15.50
N ASP A 98 -7.10 13.06 16.32
CA ASP A 98 -8.10 12.66 17.35
C ASP A 98 -9.29 11.87 16.75
N GLU A 99 -9.06 10.61 16.41
CA GLU A 99 -9.99 9.71 15.75
C GLU A 99 -9.95 8.36 16.47
N PRO A 100 -11.11 7.76 16.77
CA PRO A 100 -11.14 6.44 17.39
C PRO A 100 -10.50 5.39 16.46
N GLU A 101 -9.90 4.38 17.08
CA GLU A 101 -9.45 3.21 16.36
C GLU A 101 -10.62 2.58 15.60
N ALA A 102 -10.37 2.27 14.35
CA ALA A 102 -11.37 1.67 13.48
C ALA A 102 -10.68 0.89 12.38
N GLN A 103 -11.38 -0.11 11.86
CA GLN A 103 -10.95 -0.90 10.73
C GLN A 103 -12.14 -1.34 9.92
N GLY A 104 -11.92 -1.64 8.65
CA GLY A 104 -12.97 -2.15 7.79
C GLY A 104 -12.47 -2.50 6.40
N SER A 105 -13.42 -2.83 5.55
CA SER A 105 -13.16 -3.08 4.14
C SER A 105 -14.23 -2.45 3.27
N PHE A 106 -13.86 -2.13 2.03
CA PHE A 106 -14.79 -1.79 0.97
C PHE A 106 -14.61 -2.79 -0.17
N ASN A 107 -15.73 -3.19 -0.76
CA ASN A 107 -15.75 -3.97 -2.00
C ASN A 107 -16.25 -3.07 -3.12
N PHE A 108 -15.69 -3.24 -4.31
CA PHE A 108 -16.07 -2.49 -5.49
C PHE A 108 -16.51 -3.46 -6.59
N ASN A 109 -17.08 -2.89 -7.65
CA ASN A 109 -17.37 -3.64 -8.86
C ASN A 109 -16.11 -4.33 -9.41
N TYR A 110 -16.31 -5.38 -10.20
CA TYR A 110 -15.23 -6.16 -10.81
C TYR A 110 -14.25 -6.82 -9.83
N GLY A 111 -14.66 -7.01 -8.58
CA GLY A 111 -13.94 -7.82 -7.58
C GLY A 111 -12.78 -7.10 -6.90
N HIS A 112 -12.64 -5.79 -7.08
CA HIS A 112 -11.63 -5.01 -6.36
C HIS A 112 -12.07 -4.80 -4.91
N ALA A 113 -11.11 -4.72 -4.00
CA ALA A 113 -11.41 -4.48 -2.60
C ALA A 113 -10.23 -3.80 -1.90
N VAL A 114 -10.51 -3.14 -0.78
CA VAL A 114 -9.51 -2.51 0.06
C VAL A 114 -9.82 -2.81 1.51
N ASN A 115 -8.81 -3.18 2.29
CA ASN A 115 -8.89 -3.11 3.74
C ASN A 115 -8.26 -1.80 4.23
N TRP A 116 -8.72 -1.29 5.36
CA TRP A 116 -8.17 -0.10 5.97
C TRP A 116 -8.25 -0.17 7.49
N SER A 117 -7.34 0.54 8.14
CA SER A 117 -7.35 0.70 9.59
C SER A 117 -6.82 2.06 10.03
N ILE A 118 -7.25 2.46 11.22
CA ILE A 118 -6.91 3.67 11.95
C ILE A 118 -6.39 3.19 13.30
N LEU A 119 -5.14 3.53 13.61
CA LEU A 119 -4.49 3.18 14.86
C LEU A 119 -4.34 4.46 15.69
N SER A 120 -4.66 4.40 16.97
CA SER A 120 -4.58 5.56 17.89
C SER A 120 -3.14 6.02 18.12
N GLN A 121 -2.20 5.08 18.03
CA GLN A 121 -0.77 5.33 18.03
C GLN A 121 -0.15 4.57 16.87
N SER A 122 0.27 5.29 15.83
CA SER A 122 0.98 4.64 14.73
C SER A 122 2.43 4.44 15.13
N ILE A 123 2.79 3.18 15.42
CA ILE A 123 4.18 2.72 15.48
C ILE A 123 4.85 2.73 14.09
N PHE A 124 4.05 2.89 13.03
CA PHE A 124 4.50 3.08 11.67
C PHE A 124 4.47 4.57 11.33
N SER A 125 5.63 5.23 11.40
CA SER A 125 5.77 6.56 10.81
C SER A 125 5.78 6.45 9.28
N ARG A 126 5.45 7.53 8.57
CA ARG A 126 5.36 7.57 7.11
C ARG A 126 6.38 8.54 6.53
N PRO A 127 6.93 8.28 5.33
CA PRO A 127 7.82 9.23 4.65
C PRO A 127 7.22 10.63 4.54
N LEU A 128 5.91 10.73 4.28
CA LEU A 128 5.19 12.00 4.15
C LEU A 128 5.16 12.82 5.45
N CYS A 129 5.24 12.17 6.61
CA CYS A 129 5.20 12.83 7.91
C CYS A 129 6.59 13.24 8.42
N LEU A 130 7.66 12.94 7.68
CA LEU A 130 9.02 13.29 8.08
C LEU A 130 9.26 14.80 7.99
N GLU A 131 8.56 15.48 7.08
CA GLU A 131 8.71 16.91 6.79
C GLU A 131 7.35 17.58 6.86
N GLN A 132 7.16 18.44 7.87
CA GLN A 132 5.86 19.09 8.12
C GLN A 132 5.42 19.95 6.93
N ASP A 133 6.33 20.68 6.29
CA ASP A 133 6.05 21.50 5.11
C ASP A 133 5.54 20.65 3.94
N ALA A 134 6.06 19.43 3.76
CA ALA A 134 5.62 18.52 2.71
C ALA A 134 4.20 18.00 3.00
N LEU A 135 3.93 17.61 4.25
CA LEU A 135 2.60 17.20 4.69
C LEU A 135 1.57 18.34 4.53
N ASP A 136 1.92 19.56 4.90
CA ASP A 136 1.04 20.72 4.81
C ASP A 136 0.79 21.12 3.34
N ALA A 137 1.81 21.03 2.49
CA ALA A 137 1.64 21.20 1.05
C ALA A 137 0.69 20.14 0.45
N VAL A 138 0.79 18.88 0.87
CA VAL A 138 -0.15 17.82 0.46
C VAL A 138 -1.56 18.14 0.97
N ARG A 139 -1.73 18.43 2.27
CA ARG A 139 -3.03 18.82 2.87
C ARG A 139 -3.69 19.97 2.12
N LYS A 140 -2.93 21.01 1.78
CA LYS A 140 -3.43 22.16 1.01
C LYS A 140 -3.89 21.76 -0.39
N ARG A 141 -3.19 20.85 -1.05
CA ARG A 141 -3.49 20.43 -2.43
C ARG A 141 -4.66 19.45 -2.52
N VAL A 142 -4.75 18.49 -1.61
CA VAL A 142 -5.73 17.39 -1.70
C VAL A 142 -6.93 17.57 -0.76
N GLY A 143 -6.85 18.53 0.17
CA GLY A 143 -7.85 18.77 1.20
C GLY A 143 -7.73 17.80 2.39
N ALA A 144 -8.36 18.17 3.50
CA ALA A 144 -8.25 17.47 4.77
C ALA A 144 -8.66 15.99 4.67
N THR A 145 -9.79 15.69 4.01
CA THR A 145 -10.32 14.33 3.91
C THR A 145 -9.36 13.38 3.20
N ARG A 146 -8.83 13.78 2.04
CA ARG A 146 -7.89 12.93 1.28
C ARG A 146 -6.57 12.79 2.04
N ALA A 147 -6.04 13.88 2.60
CA ALA A 147 -4.81 13.83 3.39
C ALA A 147 -4.94 12.90 4.59
N LYS A 148 -6.05 12.97 5.33
CA LYS A 148 -6.37 12.04 6.41
C LYS A 148 -6.38 10.59 5.91
N TRP A 149 -7.08 10.34 4.81
CA TRP A 149 -7.11 9.03 4.20
C TRP A 149 -5.76 8.54 3.69
N MET A 150 -4.81 9.42 3.30
CA MET A 150 -3.43 9.06 2.91
C MET A 150 -2.59 8.56 4.09
N LEU A 151 -2.92 8.99 5.32
CA LEU A 151 -2.19 8.59 6.53
C LEU A 151 -2.68 7.28 7.15
N ARG A 152 -3.91 6.84 6.84
CA ARG A 152 -4.47 5.55 7.30
C ARG A 152 -3.74 4.34 6.73
N GLN A 153 -3.76 3.18 7.37
CA GLN A 153 -3.25 1.97 6.74
C GLN A 153 -4.24 1.48 5.68
N ARG A 154 -3.73 1.04 4.52
CA ARG A 154 -4.56 0.58 3.40
C ARG A 154 -3.90 -0.59 2.68
N ASN A 155 -4.65 -1.63 2.38
CA ASN A 155 -4.24 -2.67 1.44
C ASN A 155 -5.28 -2.79 0.33
N LEU A 156 -4.96 -2.24 -0.83
CA LEU A 156 -5.80 -2.26 -2.02
C LEU A 156 -5.46 -3.48 -2.86
N THR A 157 -6.45 -4.28 -3.20
CA THR A 157 -6.33 -5.38 -4.17
C THR A 157 -7.17 -5.07 -5.40
N ILE A 158 -6.50 -4.91 -6.53
CA ILE A 158 -7.10 -4.82 -7.86
C ILE A 158 -7.11 -6.22 -8.47
N TYR A 159 -8.30 -6.79 -8.56
CA TYR A 159 -8.53 -8.10 -9.16
C TYR A 159 -7.96 -8.18 -10.60
N PRO A 160 -7.32 -9.29 -10.99
CA PRO A 160 -7.12 -10.50 -10.20
C PRO A 160 -5.84 -10.53 -9.36
N ASN A 161 -4.82 -9.76 -9.73
CA ASN A 161 -3.46 -10.05 -9.29
C ASN A 161 -2.55 -8.85 -9.04
N LEU A 162 -3.12 -7.70 -8.72
CA LEU A 162 -2.38 -6.51 -8.31
C LEU A 162 -2.75 -6.13 -6.88
N GLN A 163 -1.74 -5.88 -6.06
CA GLN A 163 -1.91 -5.40 -4.70
C GLN A 163 -1.03 -4.18 -4.44
N ILE A 164 -1.61 -3.14 -3.83
CA ILE A 164 -0.93 -1.94 -3.38
C ILE A 164 -1.14 -1.80 -1.88
N ILE A 165 -0.06 -1.99 -1.12
CA ILE A 165 -0.07 -1.91 0.34
C ILE A 165 0.58 -0.60 0.73
N ASP A 166 -0.12 0.22 1.50
CA ASP A 166 0.36 1.51 1.98
C ASP A 166 0.20 1.61 3.50
N ILE A 167 1.25 1.20 4.21
CA ILE A 167 1.33 1.17 5.68
C ILE A 167 2.49 2.07 6.15
N ASN A 168 3.68 1.52 6.41
CA ASN A 168 4.87 2.30 6.74
C ASN A 168 5.50 2.87 5.46
N SER A 169 5.70 1.97 4.50
CA SER A 169 6.10 2.27 3.14
C SER A 169 5.06 1.73 2.17
N ALA A 170 4.95 2.34 1.00
CA ALA A 170 4.13 1.81 -0.07
C ALA A 170 4.87 0.66 -0.79
N GLN A 171 4.16 -0.43 -1.04
CA GLN A 171 4.62 -1.56 -1.83
C GLN A 171 3.57 -1.89 -2.87
N ILE A 172 4.04 -2.31 -4.05
CA ILE A 172 3.21 -2.90 -5.08
C ILE A 172 3.65 -4.34 -5.30
N ARG A 173 2.69 -5.25 -5.38
CA ARG A 173 2.94 -6.67 -5.63
C ARG A 173 2.04 -7.16 -6.75
N THR A 174 2.57 -8.05 -7.55
CA THR A 174 1.80 -8.81 -8.52
C THR A 174 2.13 -10.29 -8.37
N TRP A 175 1.17 -11.14 -8.74
CA TRP A 175 1.39 -12.58 -8.71
C TRP A 175 0.98 -13.25 -10.01
N ARG A 176 1.74 -14.26 -10.39
CA ARG A 176 1.52 -15.08 -11.58
C ARG A 176 1.20 -16.52 -11.15
N PRO A 177 0.01 -17.04 -11.48
CA PRO A 177 -0.30 -18.44 -11.26
C PRO A 177 0.53 -19.29 -12.24
N LEU A 178 1.44 -20.12 -11.71
CA LEU A 178 2.23 -21.05 -12.51
C LEU A 178 1.51 -22.39 -12.68
N SER A 179 0.75 -22.80 -11.66
CA SER A 179 -0.17 -23.93 -11.69
C SER A 179 -1.27 -23.75 -10.64
N ALA A 180 -2.20 -24.71 -10.53
CA ALA A 180 -3.20 -24.70 -9.47
C ALA A 180 -2.61 -24.70 -8.04
N HIS A 181 -1.37 -25.16 -7.88
CA HIS A 181 -0.69 -25.34 -6.59
C HIS A 181 0.64 -24.59 -6.50
N LYS A 182 0.94 -23.71 -7.44
CA LYS A 182 2.20 -22.94 -7.44
C LYS A 182 1.97 -21.53 -7.98
N THR A 183 2.44 -20.56 -7.23
CA THR A 183 2.32 -19.13 -7.57
C THR A 183 3.68 -18.46 -7.42
N GLU A 184 3.99 -17.58 -8.36
CA GLU A 184 5.13 -16.67 -8.29
C GLU A 184 4.63 -15.28 -7.87
N MET A 185 5.35 -14.66 -6.95
CA MET A 185 5.06 -13.32 -6.45
C MET A 185 6.24 -12.41 -6.76
N THR A 186 5.96 -11.21 -7.25
CA THR A 186 6.94 -10.15 -7.47
C THR A 186 6.50 -8.91 -6.72
N SER A 187 7.42 -8.29 -6.00
CA SER A 187 7.16 -7.12 -5.16
C SER A 187 8.19 -6.02 -5.41
N HIS A 188 7.71 -4.78 -5.41
CA HIS A 188 8.53 -3.57 -5.54
C HIS A 188 8.20 -2.57 -4.44
N CYS A 189 9.22 -1.85 -3.98
CA CYS A 189 9.02 -0.67 -3.16
C CYS A 189 8.52 0.47 -4.05
N LEU A 190 7.42 1.11 -3.65
CA LEU A 190 6.81 2.20 -4.40
C LEU A 190 7.19 3.56 -3.79
N GLY A 191 7.91 4.35 -4.57
CA GLY A 191 8.32 5.71 -4.24
C GLY A 191 7.38 6.75 -4.83
N VAL A 192 7.32 7.92 -4.21
CA VAL A 192 6.66 9.10 -4.79
C VAL A 192 7.73 9.99 -5.41
N VAL A 193 7.47 10.48 -6.63
CA VAL A 193 8.41 11.36 -7.32
C VAL A 193 8.38 12.73 -6.66
N GLY A 194 9.55 13.28 -6.34
CA GLY A 194 9.69 14.59 -5.69
C GLY A 194 9.72 14.57 -4.16
N GLU A 195 9.80 13.40 -3.52
CA GLU A 195 10.12 13.35 -2.08
C GLU A 195 11.61 13.67 -1.83
N SER A 196 11.90 14.18 -0.63
CA SER A 196 13.27 14.48 -0.23
C SER A 196 14.15 13.22 -0.13
N ALA A 197 15.47 13.41 -0.13
CA ALA A 197 16.40 12.30 0.10
C ALA A 197 16.22 11.64 1.46
N ALA A 198 15.80 12.40 2.48
CA ALA A 198 15.52 11.88 3.81
C ALA A 198 14.26 11.00 3.82
N ALA A 199 13.17 11.48 3.20
CA ALA A 199 11.93 10.72 3.04
C ALA A 199 12.14 9.45 2.20
N ARG A 200 12.89 9.54 1.09
CA ARG A 200 13.27 8.39 0.26
C ARG A 200 14.05 7.34 1.07
N ARG A 201 15.02 7.77 1.88
CA ARG A 201 15.79 6.87 2.74
C ARG A 201 14.90 6.20 3.79
N PHE A 202 14.03 6.97 4.44
CA PHE A 202 13.07 6.46 5.41
C PHE A 202 12.17 5.39 4.78
N ARG A 203 11.59 5.67 3.60
CA ARG A 203 10.77 4.74 2.82
C ARG A 203 11.49 3.43 2.54
N ILE A 204 12.72 3.50 2.04
CA ILE A 204 13.51 2.29 1.72
C ILE A 204 13.76 1.46 2.98
N ARG A 205 14.11 2.09 4.11
CA ARG A 205 14.32 1.39 5.37
C ARG A 205 13.03 0.79 5.93
N GLY A 206 11.92 1.50 5.88
CA GLY A 206 10.61 0.99 6.29
C GLY A 206 10.15 -0.19 5.43
N TYR A 207 10.42 -0.14 4.11
CA TYR A 207 10.14 -1.24 3.20
C TYR A 207 10.98 -2.47 3.56
N GLN A 208 12.28 -2.27 3.82
CA GLN A 208 13.19 -3.36 4.20
C GLN A 208 12.83 -3.97 5.57
N ASP A 209 12.45 -3.16 6.55
CA ASP A 209 12.13 -3.65 7.89
C ASP A 209 10.83 -4.47 7.93
N PHE A 210 9.85 -4.16 7.07
CA PHE A 210 8.52 -4.76 7.12
C PHE A 210 8.22 -5.77 6.00
N PHE A 211 8.71 -5.53 4.78
CA PHE A 211 8.30 -6.27 3.58
C PHE A 211 9.42 -7.03 2.87
N ASN A 212 10.63 -7.03 3.42
CA ASN A 212 11.77 -7.74 2.82
C ASN A 212 11.40 -9.21 2.48
N PRO A 213 12.11 -9.83 1.52
CA PRO A 213 12.11 -11.29 1.42
C PRO A 213 12.48 -11.94 2.75
#